data_AF-A0A0J9SI19-F1
#
_entry.id   AF-A0A0J9SI19-F1
#
_cell.length_a   1.000
_cell.length_b   1.000
_cell.length_c   1.000
_cell.angle_alpha   90.00
_cell.angle_beta   90.00
_cell.angle_gamma   90.00
#
_symmetry.space_group_name_H-M   'P 1'
#
loop_
_entity.id
_entity.type
_entity.pdbx_description
1 polymer ?
#
loop_
_entity_poly.entity_id
_entity_poly.type
_entity_poly.pdbx_seq_one_letter_code
_entity_poly.pdbx_strand_id
1 'polypeptide(L)'
;MSFIYRRAAQMLSRCAQGGGIKEVLHEKEDPSIRKLYFILHKALEDLDILNRVYAEHLAKCCKNKFLGIVLLCVLVQRSKIDGGGKLKREILKRQKEILLLYNRLKEKKESSKQTVKGKQLAKYFIIHNQDRDSDVLKELKEVLPVEEDEDVEGLYRIESDKLSTLIATPTYQQQNVRIIDKTSCLVVQAGQIKQGMVIVDVCSAPGSKAIFTLTLLKEKGYLVCIEKDKKRCLTLLQEIMKQNQEYEGIYLDDQFSEENKIALTERSFFANGSGTNVYYIKHRGGEMVIKIFNEDFFQLSADQFASLGRVDVVFVDPSCSSSGMPDFAHKESLRRVFLRGGERGKDQPHGEEGAVDGRHGEEGAVDGRHGEEGAVDRGHSEEGAVDRGHSE
;
A
#
# COMPACT_ATOMS: atom_id res chain seq x y z
N MET A 1 -7.22 -31.16 -17.05
CA MET A 1 -7.08 -29.71 -17.28
C MET A 1 -5.73 -29.24 -16.79
N SER A 2 -5.14 -28.25 -17.46
CA SER A 2 -3.83 -27.69 -17.11
C SER A 2 -3.76 -27.26 -15.64
N PHE A 3 -2.63 -27.53 -14.98
CA PHE A 3 -2.40 -27.22 -13.58
C PHE A 3 -2.46 -25.71 -13.31
N ILE A 4 -1.96 -24.90 -14.25
CA ILE A 4 -1.91 -23.43 -14.13
C ILE A 4 -3.30 -22.80 -13.97
N TYR A 5 -4.34 -23.34 -14.61
CA TYR A 5 -5.71 -22.80 -14.50
C TYR A 5 -6.35 -23.10 -13.16
N ARG A 6 -6.04 -24.27 -12.57
CA ARG A 6 -6.49 -24.61 -11.22
C ARG A 6 -5.83 -23.70 -10.19
N ARG A 7 -4.53 -23.43 -10.35
CA ARG A 7 -3.80 -22.50 -9.49
C ARG A 7 -4.34 -21.07 -9.62
N ALA A 8 -4.53 -20.56 -10.84
CA ALA A 8 -5.16 -19.25 -11.06
C ALA A 8 -6.57 -19.17 -10.45
N ALA A 9 -7.36 -20.24 -10.51
CA ALA A 9 -8.69 -20.27 -9.88
C ALA A 9 -8.62 -20.23 -8.35
N GLN A 10 -7.66 -20.93 -7.73
CA GLN A 10 -7.39 -20.83 -6.29
C GLN A 10 -6.97 -19.41 -5.91
N MET A 11 -6.12 -18.77 -6.71
CA MET A 11 -5.68 -17.39 -6.48
C MET A 11 -6.85 -16.41 -6.57
N LEU A 12 -7.69 -16.53 -7.60
CA LEU A 12 -8.90 -15.72 -7.74
C LEU A 12 -9.86 -15.92 -6.54
N SER A 13 -10.00 -17.16 -6.05
CA SER A 13 -10.80 -17.46 -4.86
C SER A 13 -10.30 -16.75 -3.62
N ARG A 14 -8.99 -16.64 -3.44
CA ARG A 14 -8.40 -15.95 -2.28
C ARG A 14 -8.50 -14.44 -2.39
N CYS A 15 -8.38 -13.91 -3.60
CA CYS A 15 -8.68 -12.50 -3.85
C CYS A 15 -10.14 -12.18 -3.48
N ALA A 16 -11.09 -13.06 -3.81
CA ALA A 16 -12.49 -12.91 -3.44
C ALA A 16 -12.75 -12.98 -1.92
N GLN A 17 -11.86 -13.64 -1.17
CA GLN A 17 -11.89 -13.72 0.30
C GLN A 17 -11.21 -12.51 0.98
N GLY A 18 -10.75 -11.52 0.22
CA GLY A 18 -10.14 -10.29 0.74
C GLY A 18 -8.61 -10.23 0.63
N GLY A 19 -7.94 -11.29 0.15
CA GLY A 19 -6.50 -11.27 -0.06
C GLY A 19 -6.09 -10.29 -1.16
N GLY A 20 -4.98 -9.57 -0.97
CA GLY A 20 -4.42 -8.68 -1.99
C GLY A 20 -3.91 -9.45 -3.20
N ILE A 21 -4.05 -8.89 -4.41
CA ILE A 21 -3.58 -9.54 -5.66
C ILE A 21 -2.09 -9.87 -5.58
N LYS A 22 -1.27 -8.92 -5.11
CA LYS A 22 0.18 -9.11 -4.94
C LYS A 22 0.50 -10.18 -3.91
N GLU A 23 -0.15 -10.15 -2.75
CA GLU A 23 0.04 -11.14 -1.69
C GLU A 23 -0.22 -12.55 -2.22
N VAL A 24 -1.41 -12.76 -2.81
CA VAL A 24 -1.82 -14.05 -3.35
C VAL A 24 -0.87 -14.57 -4.44
N LEU A 25 -0.27 -13.68 -5.24
CA LEU A 25 0.71 -14.03 -6.28
C LEU A 25 2.07 -14.42 -5.73
N HIS A 26 2.55 -13.73 -4.70
CA HIS A 26 3.91 -13.88 -4.17
C HIS A 26 4.03 -14.85 -2.99
N GLU A 27 2.93 -15.41 -2.51
CA GLU A 27 2.94 -16.36 -1.39
C GLU A 27 3.78 -17.63 -1.60
N LYS A 28 3.99 -18.05 -2.84
CA LYS A 28 4.87 -19.19 -3.18
C LYS A 28 5.57 -18.89 -4.49
N GLU A 29 6.88 -19.10 -4.52
CA GLU A 29 7.64 -19.07 -5.76
C GLU A 29 7.00 -20.00 -6.80
N ASP A 30 6.65 -19.45 -7.96
CA ASP A 30 6.14 -20.19 -9.11
C ASP A 30 6.87 -19.71 -10.36
N PRO A 31 7.54 -20.61 -11.11
CA PRO A 31 8.16 -20.24 -12.39
C PRO A 31 7.14 -19.68 -13.40
N SER A 32 5.85 -19.92 -13.20
CA SER A 32 4.73 -19.44 -14.02
C SER A 32 4.11 -18.13 -13.51
N ILE A 33 4.71 -17.44 -12.52
CA ILE A 33 4.11 -16.25 -11.88
C ILE A 33 3.68 -15.17 -12.89
N ARG A 34 4.45 -14.93 -13.95
CA ARG A 34 4.09 -13.97 -15.02
C ARG A 34 2.80 -14.37 -15.74
N LYS A 35 2.64 -15.65 -16.05
CA LYS A 35 1.43 -16.18 -16.70
C LYS A 35 0.24 -16.15 -15.75
N LEU A 36 0.44 -16.47 -14.47
CA LEU A 36 -0.60 -16.40 -13.43
C LEU A 36 -1.07 -14.96 -13.21
N TYR A 37 -0.13 -14.00 -13.12
CA TYR A 37 -0.41 -12.57 -13.04
C TYR A 37 -1.30 -12.14 -14.21
N PHE A 38 -0.88 -12.45 -15.45
CA PHE A 38 -1.64 -12.08 -16.64
C PHE A 38 -3.07 -12.64 -16.62
N ILE A 39 -3.23 -13.93 -16.31
CA ILE A 39 -4.54 -14.59 -16.24
C ILE A 39 -5.41 -13.95 -15.16
N LEU A 40 -4.86 -13.73 -13.96
CA LEU A 40 -5.59 -13.17 -12.83
C LEU A 40 -6.01 -11.73 -13.11
N HIS A 41 -5.08 -10.89 -13.59
CA HIS A 41 -5.34 -9.50 -13.94
C HIS A 41 -6.44 -9.40 -15.02
N LYS A 42 -6.33 -10.15 -16.12
CA LYS A 42 -7.35 -10.14 -17.17
C LYS A 42 -8.70 -10.69 -16.71
N ALA A 43 -8.70 -11.69 -15.82
CA ALA A 43 -9.93 -12.20 -15.24
C ALA A 43 -10.62 -11.17 -14.33
N LEU A 44 -9.86 -10.36 -13.59
CA LEU A 44 -10.38 -9.29 -12.73
C LEU A 44 -10.86 -8.08 -13.54
N GLU A 45 -10.15 -7.71 -14.60
CA GLU A 45 -10.47 -6.59 -15.50
C GLU A 45 -11.87 -6.76 -16.15
N ASP A 46 -12.19 -7.99 -16.54
CA ASP A 46 -13.45 -8.34 -17.20
C ASP A 46 -14.36 -9.22 -16.36
N LEU A 47 -14.17 -9.23 -15.04
CA LEU A 47 -14.85 -10.15 -14.12
C LEU A 47 -16.38 -10.13 -14.26
N ASP A 48 -16.99 -8.95 -14.32
CA ASP A 48 -18.45 -8.81 -14.47
C ASP A 48 -18.97 -9.37 -15.81
N ILE A 49 -18.21 -9.17 -16.90
CA ILE A 49 -18.55 -9.72 -18.22
C ILE A 49 -18.41 -11.24 -18.19
N LEU A 50 -17.26 -11.73 -17.71
CA LEU A 50 -16.96 -13.15 -17.61
C LEU A 50 -17.98 -13.86 -16.70
N ASN A 51 -18.47 -13.21 -15.65
CA ASN A 51 -19.53 -13.72 -14.77
C ASN A 51 -20.86 -13.91 -15.51
N ARG A 52 -21.24 -12.96 -16.38
CA ARG A 52 -22.45 -13.10 -17.22
C ARG A 52 -22.31 -14.25 -18.21
N VAL A 53 -21.18 -14.32 -18.91
CA VAL A 53 -20.87 -15.42 -19.84
C VAL A 53 -20.86 -16.77 -19.11
N TYR A 54 -20.30 -16.82 -17.90
CA TYR A 54 -20.33 -18.02 -17.06
C TYR A 54 -21.75 -18.43 -16.69
N ALA A 55 -22.58 -17.49 -16.25
CA ALA A 55 -23.96 -17.76 -15.85
C ALA A 55 -24.78 -18.35 -17.02
N GLU A 56 -24.56 -17.83 -18.24
CA GLU A 56 -25.29 -18.26 -19.43
C GLU A 56 -24.82 -19.61 -19.98
N HIS A 57 -23.50 -19.80 -20.12
CA HIS A 57 -22.96 -20.95 -20.86
C HIS A 57 -22.33 -22.04 -20.01
N LEU A 58 -21.86 -21.75 -18.78
CA LEU A 58 -21.05 -22.68 -18.00
C LEU A 58 -21.64 -23.08 -16.64
N ALA A 59 -22.57 -22.33 -16.06
CA ALA A 59 -23.11 -22.61 -14.73
C ALA A 59 -23.68 -24.03 -14.59
N LYS A 60 -24.28 -24.57 -15.67
CA LYS A 60 -24.86 -25.93 -15.69
C LYS A 60 -23.80 -27.04 -15.73
N CYS A 61 -22.63 -26.81 -16.31
CA CYS A 61 -21.61 -27.84 -16.55
C CYS A 61 -20.32 -27.65 -15.73
N CYS A 62 -20.15 -26.50 -15.06
CA CYS A 62 -18.98 -26.15 -14.26
C CYS A 62 -19.39 -25.57 -12.90
N LYS A 63 -19.49 -26.43 -11.86
CA LYS A 63 -19.85 -25.97 -10.50
C LYS A 63 -18.79 -25.05 -9.86
N ASN A 64 -17.51 -25.23 -10.21
CA ASN A 64 -16.45 -24.37 -9.71
C ASN A 64 -16.41 -23.06 -10.53
N LYS A 65 -17.10 -22.04 -10.03
CA LYS A 65 -17.21 -20.73 -10.68
C LYS A 65 -15.85 -20.07 -10.94
N PHE A 66 -14.93 -20.10 -9.99
CA PHE A 66 -13.58 -19.53 -10.16
C PHE A 66 -12.85 -20.15 -11.35
N LEU A 67 -12.90 -21.48 -11.46
CA LEU A 67 -12.30 -22.20 -12.58
C LEU A 67 -13.01 -21.89 -13.90
N GLY A 68 -14.34 -21.79 -13.89
CA GLY A 68 -15.12 -21.38 -15.05
C GLY A 68 -14.70 -20.00 -15.58
N ILE A 69 -14.60 -19.01 -14.69
CA ILE A 69 -14.16 -17.65 -15.02
C ILE A 69 -12.74 -17.65 -15.60
N VAL A 70 -11.80 -18.37 -14.97
CA VAL A 70 -10.43 -18.47 -15.46
C VAL A 70 -10.36 -19.09 -16.86
N LEU A 71 -11.12 -20.14 -17.12
CA LEU A 71 -11.14 -20.80 -18.44
C LEU A 71 -11.78 -19.92 -19.52
N LEU A 72 -12.85 -19.20 -19.18
CA LEU A 72 -13.44 -18.20 -20.08
C LEU A 72 -12.46 -17.07 -20.38
N CYS A 73 -11.79 -16.53 -19.36
CA CYS A 73 -10.75 -15.53 -19.53
C CYS A 73 -9.66 -16.02 -20.49
N VAL A 74 -9.16 -17.24 -20.30
CA VAL A 74 -8.12 -17.79 -21.18
C VAL A 74 -8.64 -17.99 -22.61
N LEU A 75 -9.90 -18.45 -22.76
CA LEU A 75 -10.52 -18.60 -24.08
C LEU A 75 -10.63 -17.26 -24.81
N VAL A 76 -11.13 -16.21 -24.17
CA VAL A 76 -11.32 -14.91 -24.83
C VAL A 76 -9.99 -14.23 -25.17
N GLN A 77 -8.96 -14.44 -24.33
CA GLN A 77 -7.63 -13.83 -24.54
C GLN A 77 -6.77 -14.57 -25.58
N ARG A 78 -6.95 -15.89 -25.73
CA ARG A 78 -6.04 -16.73 -26.55
C ARG A 78 -6.75 -17.55 -27.63
N SER A 79 -8.08 -17.53 -27.68
CA SER A 79 -8.90 -18.42 -28.52
C SER A 79 -8.58 -19.91 -28.36
N LYS A 80 -7.96 -20.30 -27.24
CA LYS A 80 -7.48 -21.66 -26.95
C LYS A 80 -7.47 -21.91 -25.45
N ILE A 81 -7.71 -23.16 -25.05
CA ILE A 81 -7.54 -23.67 -23.69
C ILE A 81 -6.55 -24.84 -23.71
N ASP A 82 -5.49 -24.77 -22.91
CA ASP A 82 -4.45 -25.81 -22.84
C ASP A 82 -4.86 -27.00 -21.94
N GLY A 83 -4.29 -28.18 -22.23
CA GLY A 83 -4.60 -29.44 -21.55
C GLY A 83 -5.89 -30.13 -22.03
N GLY A 84 -6.33 -31.17 -21.31
CA GLY A 84 -7.52 -31.97 -21.63
C GLY A 84 -8.64 -31.89 -20.58
N GLY A 85 -9.80 -32.47 -20.87
CA GLY A 85 -10.90 -32.65 -19.91
C GLY A 85 -12.30 -32.49 -20.52
N LYS A 86 -13.33 -32.98 -19.81
CA LYS A 86 -14.73 -32.84 -20.22
C LYS A 86 -15.16 -31.38 -20.32
N LEU A 87 -14.79 -30.57 -19.33
CA LEU A 87 -15.16 -29.15 -19.28
C LEU A 87 -14.58 -28.35 -20.47
N LYS A 88 -13.29 -28.54 -20.80
CA LYS A 88 -12.69 -27.91 -22.00
C LYS A 88 -13.47 -28.26 -23.26
N ARG A 89 -13.80 -29.55 -23.45
CA ARG A 89 -14.56 -30.00 -24.63
C ARG A 89 -15.92 -29.30 -24.69
N GLU A 90 -16.60 -29.16 -23.56
CA GLU A 90 -17.90 -28.50 -23.50
C GLU A 90 -17.82 -26.99 -23.80
N ILE A 91 -16.79 -26.31 -23.28
CA ILE A 91 -16.52 -24.90 -23.60
C ILE A 91 -16.25 -24.74 -25.11
N LEU A 92 -15.40 -25.59 -25.70
CA LEU A 92 -15.02 -25.46 -27.11
C LEU A 92 -16.18 -25.73 -28.08
N LYS A 93 -17.14 -26.62 -27.72
CA LYS A 93 -18.36 -26.81 -28.53
C LYS A 93 -19.16 -25.53 -28.70
N ARG A 94 -19.18 -24.68 -27.67
CA ARG A 94 -19.93 -23.42 -27.63
C ARG A 94 -19.04 -22.20 -27.84
N GLN A 95 -17.81 -22.39 -28.35
CA GLN A 95 -16.80 -21.33 -28.44
C GLN A 95 -17.31 -20.11 -29.21
N LYS A 96 -18.00 -20.31 -30.34
CA LYS A 96 -18.54 -19.21 -31.15
C LYS A 96 -19.56 -18.39 -30.36
N GLU A 97 -20.52 -19.03 -29.71
CA GLU A 97 -21.54 -18.37 -28.89
C GLU A 97 -20.92 -17.59 -27.73
N ILE A 98 -19.97 -18.21 -27.02
CA ILE A 98 -19.26 -17.59 -25.89
C ILE A 98 -18.51 -16.33 -26.33
N LEU A 99 -17.75 -16.40 -27.42
CA LEU A 99 -16.99 -15.26 -27.94
C LEU A 99 -17.91 -14.14 -28.43
N LEU A 100 -19.00 -14.48 -29.10
CA LEU A 100 -20.00 -13.50 -29.56
C LEU A 100 -20.65 -12.75 -28.38
N LEU A 101 -21.05 -13.47 -27.33
CA LEU A 101 -21.63 -12.84 -26.15
C LEU A 101 -20.61 -11.96 -25.43
N TYR A 102 -19.38 -12.46 -25.24
CA TYR A 102 -18.31 -11.69 -24.61
C TYR A 102 -18.04 -10.38 -25.36
N ASN A 103 -17.84 -10.43 -26.69
CA ASN A 103 -17.55 -9.25 -27.49
C ASN A 103 -18.69 -8.23 -27.43
N ARG A 104 -19.94 -8.67 -27.57
CA ARG A 104 -21.13 -7.80 -27.44
C ARG A 104 -21.18 -7.09 -26.08
N LEU A 105 -20.87 -7.81 -24.99
CA LEU A 105 -20.84 -7.23 -23.65
C LEU A 105 -19.65 -6.28 -23.45
N LYS A 106 -18.50 -6.58 -24.05
CA LYS A 106 -17.30 -5.73 -24.02
C LYS A 106 -17.53 -4.42 -24.77
N GLU A 107 -18.07 -4.47 -25.98
CA GLU A 107 -18.45 -3.29 -26.78
C GLU A 107 -19.45 -2.38 -26.04
N LYS A 108 -20.44 -2.97 -25.37
CA LYS A 108 -21.38 -2.21 -24.52
C LYS A 108 -20.69 -1.51 -23.34
N LYS A 109 -19.72 -2.18 -22.70
CA LYS A 109 -18.92 -1.59 -21.60
C LYS A 109 -17.99 -0.47 -22.10
N GLU A 110 -17.44 -0.61 -23.30
CA GLU A 110 -16.53 0.37 -23.89
C GLU A 110 -17.25 1.60 -24.45
N SER A 111 -18.42 1.41 -25.08
CA SER A 111 -19.29 2.52 -25.51
C SER A 111 -19.80 3.36 -24.33
N SER A 112 -20.07 2.75 -23.17
CA SER A 112 -20.37 3.49 -21.93
C SER A 112 -19.18 4.21 -21.29
N LYS A 113 -17.94 3.97 -21.75
CA LYS A 113 -16.70 4.56 -21.21
C LYS A 113 -16.08 5.63 -22.12
N GLN A 114 -16.76 6.06 -23.18
CA GLN A 114 -16.28 7.11 -24.08
C GLN A 114 -16.30 8.50 -23.41
N THR A 115 -15.38 8.74 -22.47
CA THR A 115 -14.98 10.10 -22.05
C THR A 115 -13.58 10.18 -21.42
N VAL A 116 -12.77 9.12 -21.42
CA VAL A 116 -11.37 9.22 -21.00
C VAL A 116 -10.49 8.69 -22.13
N LYS A 117 -10.03 9.60 -23.01
CA LYS A 117 -8.94 9.33 -23.95
C LYS A 117 -7.81 8.64 -23.18
N GLY A 118 -7.32 7.52 -23.71
CA GLY A 118 -6.24 6.74 -23.10
C GLY A 118 -5.01 7.59 -22.88
N LYS A 119 -4.88 8.14 -21.67
CA LYS A 119 -3.66 8.81 -21.22
C LYS A 119 -2.63 7.70 -21.02
N GLN A 120 -1.57 7.73 -21.81
CA GLN A 120 -0.41 6.86 -21.62
C GLN A 120 0.01 6.97 -20.15
N LEU A 121 -0.07 5.86 -19.40
CA LEU A 121 0.23 5.90 -17.97
C LEU A 121 1.72 6.21 -17.79
N ALA A 122 2.05 7.22 -16.99
CA ALA A 122 3.44 7.52 -16.64
C ALA A 122 3.91 6.66 -15.45
N LYS A 123 5.21 6.45 -15.35
CA LYS A 123 5.91 5.93 -14.17
C LYS A 123 6.87 6.98 -13.68
N TYR A 124 6.86 7.18 -12.36
CA TYR A 124 7.68 8.17 -11.70
C TYR A 124 8.82 7.50 -10.94
N PHE A 125 9.95 8.16 -10.86
CA PHE A 125 11.12 7.69 -10.14
C PHE A 125 11.99 8.84 -9.68
N ILE A 126 12.77 8.59 -8.64
CA ILE A 126 13.79 9.49 -8.13
C ILE A 126 15.17 8.94 -8.45
N ILE A 127 16.14 9.84 -8.55
CA ILE A 127 17.56 9.52 -8.70
C ILE A 127 18.23 9.90 -7.39
N HIS A 128 18.92 8.96 -6.77
CA HIS A 128 19.70 9.19 -5.55
C HIS A 128 21.02 9.90 -5.89
N ASN A 129 21.55 10.70 -4.95
CA ASN A 129 22.86 11.34 -5.03
C ASN A 129 23.07 12.32 -6.20
N GLN A 130 22.08 13.16 -6.52
CA GLN A 130 22.19 14.13 -7.61
C GLN A 130 23.29 15.20 -7.43
N ASP A 131 23.67 15.49 -6.18
CA ASP A 131 24.61 16.57 -5.85
C ASP A 131 26.10 16.18 -6.07
N ARG A 132 26.42 14.92 -6.40
CA ARG A 132 27.79 14.45 -6.70
C ARG A 132 27.90 14.02 -8.17
N ASP A 133 28.29 14.95 -9.05
CA ASP A 133 28.58 14.74 -10.50
C ASP A 133 27.57 13.86 -11.26
N SER A 134 26.45 14.48 -11.69
CA SER A 134 25.24 13.81 -12.22
C SER A 134 25.36 13.16 -13.61
N ASP A 135 26.23 12.16 -13.74
CA ASP A 135 26.31 11.31 -14.94
C ASP A 135 25.06 10.43 -15.09
N VAL A 136 24.43 10.03 -13.97
CA VAL A 136 23.26 9.14 -13.98
C VAL A 136 22.09 9.66 -14.80
N LEU A 137 21.69 10.93 -14.63
CA LEU A 137 20.57 11.50 -15.39
C LEU A 137 20.91 11.61 -16.88
N LYS A 138 22.17 11.91 -17.22
CA LYS A 138 22.64 11.96 -18.61
C LYS A 138 22.59 10.57 -19.24
N GLU A 139 23.17 9.56 -18.57
CA GLU A 139 23.14 8.16 -18.99
C GLU A 139 21.71 7.67 -19.23
N LEU A 140 20.77 8.00 -18.33
CA LEU A 140 19.37 7.62 -18.51
C LEU A 140 18.73 8.32 -19.72
N LYS A 141 19.02 9.61 -19.94
CA LYS A 141 18.49 10.37 -21.08
C LYS A 141 19.01 9.86 -22.44
N GLU A 142 20.16 9.20 -22.47
CA GLU A 142 20.68 8.58 -23.70
C GLU A 142 19.85 7.36 -24.14
N VAL A 143 19.24 6.65 -23.19
CA VAL A 143 18.51 5.39 -23.46
C VAL A 143 16.99 5.49 -23.29
N LEU A 144 16.51 6.55 -22.63
CA LEU A 144 15.11 6.74 -22.26
C LEU A 144 14.68 8.20 -22.43
N PRO A 145 13.43 8.45 -22.87
CA PRO A 145 12.84 9.78 -22.88
C PRO A 145 12.46 10.18 -21.45
N VAL A 146 13.46 10.54 -20.65
CA VAL A 146 13.28 10.97 -19.25
C VAL A 146 12.92 12.46 -19.22
N GLU A 147 11.79 12.75 -18.59
CA GLU A 147 11.33 14.11 -18.31
C GLU A 147 11.32 14.35 -16.80
N GLU A 148 11.63 15.56 -16.36
CA GLU A 148 11.38 15.96 -14.98
C GLU A 148 9.90 16.31 -14.79
N ASP A 149 9.36 16.00 -13.61
CA ASP A 149 7.98 16.31 -13.28
C ASP A 149 7.81 17.82 -13.03
N GLU A 150 6.69 18.38 -13.50
CA GLU A 150 6.42 19.81 -13.39
C GLU A 150 6.01 20.25 -11.98
N ASP A 151 5.52 19.32 -11.14
CA ASP A 151 4.98 19.64 -9.82
C ASP A 151 5.97 19.30 -8.68
N VAL A 152 6.93 18.43 -8.93
CA VAL A 152 7.83 17.88 -7.90
C VAL A 152 9.27 17.91 -8.38
N GLU A 153 10.06 18.81 -7.79
CA GLU A 153 11.51 18.90 -8.03
C GLU A 153 12.21 17.57 -7.71
N GLY A 154 13.13 17.14 -8.59
CA GLY A 154 13.90 15.91 -8.42
C GLY A 154 13.11 14.62 -8.67
N LEU A 155 11.85 14.71 -9.09
CA LEU A 155 11.04 13.58 -9.53
C LEU A 155 11.06 13.51 -11.06
N TYR A 156 11.36 12.35 -11.62
CA TYR A 156 11.37 12.13 -13.06
C TYR A 156 10.27 11.18 -13.48
N ARG A 157 9.87 11.27 -14.75
CA ARG A 157 8.85 10.43 -15.36
C ARG A 157 9.30 9.83 -16.68
N ILE A 158 8.78 8.64 -16.95
CA ILE A 158 8.82 7.95 -18.25
C ILE A 158 7.43 7.39 -18.55
N GLU A 159 7.18 7.09 -19.82
CA GLU A 159 6.00 6.31 -20.20
C GLU A 159 6.07 4.87 -19.66
N SER A 160 4.92 4.29 -19.29
CA SER A 160 4.87 2.95 -18.68
C SER A 160 5.42 1.83 -19.56
N ASP A 161 5.39 1.96 -20.88
CA ASP A 161 5.96 0.98 -21.81
C ASP A 161 7.50 0.96 -21.76
N LYS A 162 8.13 2.03 -21.28
CA LYS A 162 9.59 2.12 -21.09
C LYS A 162 10.08 1.56 -19.76
N LEU A 163 9.18 1.17 -18.87
CA LEU A 163 9.52 0.67 -17.54
C LEU A 163 10.49 -0.54 -17.59
N SER A 164 10.30 -1.46 -18.52
CA SER A 164 11.20 -2.61 -18.67
C SER A 164 12.62 -2.20 -19.06
N THR A 165 12.74 -1.14 -19.87
CA THR A 165 14.04 -0.59 -20.26
C THR A 165 14.71 0.07 -19.05
N LEU A 166 13.98 0.86 -18.26
CA LEU A 166 14.51 1.44 -17.02
C LEU A 166 15.04 0.36 -16.06
N ILE A 167 14.25 -0.69 -15.81
CA ILE A 167 14.63 -1.79 -14.90
C ILE A 167 15.88 -2.53 -15.41
N ALA A 168 16.12 -2.57 -16.72
CA ALA A 168 17.28 -3.21 -17.32
C ALA A 168 18.55 -2.35 -17.25
N THR A 169 18.45 -1.06 -16.93
CA THR A 169 19.63 -0.18 -16.85
C THR A 169 20.55 -0.56 -15.69
N PRO A 170 21.89 -0.39 -15.83
CA PRO A 170 22.83 -0.58 -14.73
C PRO A 170 22.48 0.30 -13.52
N THR A 171 22.10 1.55 -13.77
CA THR A 171 21.68 2.53 -12.77
C THR A 171 20.55 2.00 -11.87
N TYR A 172 19.52 1.38 -12.45
CA TYR A 172 18.42 0.79 -11.67
C TYR A 172 18.88 -0.44 -10.90
N GLN A 173 19.66 -1.33 -11.54
CA GLN A 173 20.16 -2.54 -10.91
C GLN A 173 21.07 -2.24 -9.71
N GLN A 174 21.86 -1.18 -9.80
CA GLN A 174 22.74 -0.68 -8.75
C GLN A 174 22.02 0.14 -7.66
N GLN A 175 20.68 0.27 -7.73
CA GLN A 175 19.85 1.02 -6.78
C GLN A 175 20.06 2.55 -6.78
N ASN A 176 20.63 3.12 -7.84
CA ASN A 176 20.75 4.58 -7.98
C ASN A 176 19.41 5.25 -8.36
N VAL A 177 18.47 4.46 -8.88
CA VAL A 177 17.11 4.91 -9.24
C VAL A 177 16.08 4.12 -8.46
N ARG A 178 15.04 4.82 -7.99
CA ARG A 178 13.89 4.21 -7.32
C ARG A 178 12.57 4.67 -7.94
N ILE A 179 11.77 3.71 -8.38
CA ILE A 179 10.37 3.97 -8.78
C ILE A 179 9.57 4.35 -7.54
N ILE A 180 8.82 5.43 -7.64
CA ILE A 180 8.02 5.97 -6.55
C ILE A 180 6.69 6.50 -7.06
N ASP A 181 5.70 6.62 -6.17
CA ASP A 181 4.42 7.20 -6.51
C ASP A 181 4.45 8.73 -6.35
N LYS A 182 4.03 9.45 -7.40
CA LYS A 182 3.99 10.92 -7.41
C LYS A 182 3.13 11.50 -6.28
N THR A 183 2.01 10.86 -5.94
CA THR A 183 1.13 11.38 -4.88
C THR A 183 1.81 11.31 -3.51
N SER A 184 2.65 10.29 -3.27
CA SER A 184 3.48 10.25 -2.06
C SER A 184 4.51 11.38 -2.03
N CYS A 185 5.12 11.71 -3.17
CA CYS A 185 6.06 12.83 -3.25
C CYS A 185 5.38 14.19 -3.02
N LEU A 186 4.16 14.39 -3.53
CA LEU A 186 3.38 15.61 -3.30
C LEU A 186 3.09 15.87 -1.81
N VAL A 187 2.81 14.81 -1.04
CA VAL A 187 2.63 14.92 0.43
C VAL A 187 3.90 15.45 1.09
N VAL A 188 5.07 14.95 0.68
CA VAL A 188 6.36 15.38 1.23
C VAL A 188 6.67 16.83 0.80
N GLN A 189 6.40 17.19 -0.45
CA GLN A 189 6.56 18.57 -0.95
C GLN A 189 5.68 19.56 -0.17
N ALA A 190 4.44 19.19 0.16
CA ALA A 190 3.56 20.01 0.98
C ALA A 190 4.13 20.27 2.40
N GLY A 191 4.93 19.34 2.92
CA GLY A 191 5.66 19.50 4.18
C GLY A 191 6.86 20.45 4.10
N GLN A 192 7.26 20.91 2.91
CA GLN A 192 8.38 21.82 2.69
C GLN A 192 9.67 21.38 3.42
N ILE A 193 9.98 20.09 3.33
CA ILE A 193 11.10 19.47 4.04
C ILE A 193 12.43 20.12 3.63
N LYS A 194 13.26 20.41 4.63
CA LYS A 194 14.60 20.99 4.46
C LYS A 194 15.62 20.18 5.25
N GLN A 195 16.87 20.28 4.82
CA GLN A 195 18.02 19.71 5.53
C GLN A 195 18.00 20.09 7.02
N GLY A 196 18.23 19.10 7.87
CA GLY A 196 18.32 19.24 9.33
C GLY A 196 17.00 19.21 10.09
N MET A 197 15.86 19.11 9.42
CA MET A 197 14.55 19.02 10.10
C MET A 197 14.35 17.68 10.81
N VAL A 198 13.43 17.70 11.79
CA VAL A 198 12.93 16.52 12.51
C VAL A 198 11.54 16.17 11.99
N ILE A 199 11.42 15.00 11.36
CA ILE A 199 10.22 14.56 10.64
C ILE A 199 9.68 13.29 11.29
N VAL A 200 8.36 13.19 11.44
CA VAL A 200 7.68 11.98 11.92
C VAL A 200 6.73 11.46 10.83
N ASP A 201 6.92 10.22 10.40
CA ASP A 201 6.09 9.50 9.43
C ASP A 201 5.29 8.40 10.13
N VAL A 202 3.99 8.66 10.36
CA VAL A 202 3.06 7.74 11.01
C VAL A 202 2.43 6.82 9.96
N CYS A 203 2.45 5.51 10.21
CA CYS A 203 2.08 4.46 9.24
C CYS A 203 3.02 4.40 8.03
N SER A 204 4.32 4.49 8.29
CA SER A 204 5.34 4.81 7.28
C SER A 204 5.51 3.75 6.17
N ALA A 205 5.30 2.47 6.44
CA ALA A 205 5.61 1.43 5.46
C ALA A 205 4.63 1.45 4.26
N PRO A 206 5.06 1.09 3.02
CA PRO A 206 6.35 0.53 2.65
C PRO A 206 7.48 1.58 2.52
N GLY A 207 7.25 2.84 2.90
CA GLY A 207 8.31 3.83 3.07
C GLY A 207 8.50 4.83 1.93
N SER A 208 7.54 5.00 1.01
CA SER A 208 7.72 5.97 -0.09
C SER A 208 7.90 7.40 0.41
N LYS A 209 7.09 7.84 1.39
CA LYS A 209 7.19 9.19 1.98
C LYS A 209 8.49 9.33 2.78
N ALA A 210 8.78 8.37 3.66
CA ALA A 210 10.06 8.26 4.35
C ALA A 210 11.26 8.37 3.40
N ILE A 211 11.33 7.55 2.36
CA ILE A 211 12.49 7.51 1.46
C ILE A 211 12.64 8.81 0.67
N PHE A 212 11.54 9.40 0.20
CA PHE A 212 11.63 10.69 -0.47
C PHE A 212 12.00 11.81 0.51
N THR A 213 11.53 11.76 1.75
CA THR A 213 11.95 12.68 2.83
C THR A 213 13.46 12.61 3.06
N LEU A 214 14.04 11.40 3.10
CA LEU A 214 15.49 11.21 3.26
C LEU A 214 16.29 11.92 2.14
N THR A 215 15.78 11.94 0.91
CA THR A 215 16.44 12.67 -0.19
C THR A 215 16.45 14.19 0.00
N LEU A 216 15.47 14.75 0.72
CA LEU A 216 15.38 16.19 0.99
C LEU A 216 16.13 16.60 2.28
N LEU A 217 16.30 15.69 3.22
CA LEU A 217 17.09 15.91 4.43
C LEU A 217 18.59 16.02 4.15
N LYS A 218 19.09 15.56 2.99
CA LYS A 218 20.49 15.74 2.54
C LYS A 218 21.53 15.44 3.64
N GLU A 219 21.57 14.20 4.11
CA GLU A 219 22.54 13.69 5.08
C GLU A 219 22.50 14.33 6.49
N LYS A 220 21.56 15.25 6.79
CA LYS A 220 21.39 15.87 8.11
C LYS A 220 19.91 15.97 8.52
N GLY A 221 19.60 15.62 9.75
CA GLY A 221 18.23 15.70 10.29
C GLY A 221 17.82 14.41 10.99
N TYR A 222 16.54 14.30 11.32
CA TYR A 222 16.03 13.15 12.05
C TYR A 222 14.71 12.68 11.45
N LEU A 223 14.62 11.40 11.08
CA LEU A 223 13.38 10.81 10.58
C LEU A 223 12.88 9.75 11.56
N VAL A 224 11.67 9.92 12.07
CA VAL A 224 10.99 8.89 12.87
C VAL A 224 9.94 8.20 12.01
N CYS A 225 10.04 6.88 11.86
CA CYS A 225 9.06 6.07 11.16
C CYS A 225 8.30 5.19 12.16
N ILE A 226 6.98 5.11 12.04
CA ILE A 226 6.14 4.30 12.93
C ILE A 226 5.29 3.35 12.08
N GLU A 227 5.42 2.05 12.33
CA GLU A 227 4.65 1.02 11.62
C GLU A 227 4.32 -0.17 12.54
N LYS A 228 3.03 -0.43 12.75
CA LYS A 228 2.58 -1.51 13.64
C LYS A 228 2.78 -2.91 13.05
N ASP A 229 2.64 -3.08 11.74
CA ASP A 229 2.74 -4.40 11.13
C ASP A 229 4.21 -4.82 10.99
N LYS A 230 4.58 -5.91 11.67
CA LYS A 230 5.97 -6.39 11.72
C LYS A 230 6.53 -6.71 10.32
N LYS A 231 5.74 -7.26 9.39
CA LYS A 231 6.21 -7.57 8.03
C LYS A 231 6.42 -6.31 7.21
N ARG A 232 5.53 -5.33 7.33
CA ARG A 232 5.66 -4.01 6.69
C ARG A 232 6.81 -3.21 7.28
N CYS A 233 7.05 -3.29 8.59
CA CYS A 233 8.23 -2.69 9.22
C CYS A 233 9.53 -3.31 8.70
N LEU A 234 9.60 -4.64 8.56
CA LEU A 234 10.74 -5.30 7.93
C LEU A 234 10.96 -4.79 6.50
N THR A 235 9.87 -4.65 5.73
CA THR A 235 9.93 -4.10 4.38
C THR A 235 10.49 -2.67 4.39
N LEU A 236 10.00 -1.80 5.29
CA LEU A 236 10.51 -0.43 5.43
C LEU A 236 12.02 -0.42 5.73
N LEU A 237 12.49 -1.21 6.70
CA LEU A 237 13.91 -1.34 7.03
C LEU A 237 14.72 -1.81 5.82
N GLN A 238 14.25 -2.83 5.11
CA GLN A 238 14.90 -3.32 3.88
C GLN A 238 14.94 -2.25 2.79
N GLU A 239 13.86 -1.50 2.60
CA GLU A 239 13.78 -0.47 1.56
C GLU A 239 14.70 0.73 1.84
N ILE A 240 14.82 1.15 3.10
CA ILE A 240 15.79 2.18 3.51
C ILE A 240 17.22 1.62 3.32
N MET A 241 17.48 0.40 3.79
CA MET A 241 18.80 -0.22 3.67
C MET A 241 19.16 -0.62 2.24
N LYS A 242 18.25 -0.63 1.25
CA LYS A 242 18.69 -0.81 -0.16
C LYS A 242 19.66 0.27 -0.60
N GLN A 243 19.63 1.43 0.05
CA GLN A 243 20.63 2.50 -0.07
C GLN A 243 21.87 2.23 0.81
N ASN A 244 22.23 0.96 1.04
CA ASN A 244 23.25 0.47 1.99
C ASN A 244 24.61 1.19 1.93
N GLN A 245 24.92 1.87 0.82
CA GLN A 245 26.13 2.65 0.66
C GLN A 245 26.14 3.93 1.51
N GLU A 246 24.96 4.44 1.89
CA GLU A 246 24.80 5.67 2.69
C GLU A 246 24.71 5.38 4.19
N TYR A 247 24.37 4.15 4.60
CA TYR A 247 24.07 3.81 6.00
C TYR A 247 25.07 2.83 6.62
N GLU A 248 25.39 3.04 7.91
CA GLU A 248 26.35 2.21 8.65
C GLU A 248 25.80 0.81 8.97
N GLY A 249 24.49 0.70 9.21
CA GLY A 249 23.80 -0.50 9.62
C GLY A 249 22.48 -0.19 10.33
N ILE A 250 21.84 -1.24 10.85
CA ILE A 250 20.69 -1.11 11.74
C ILE A 250 21.15 -1.44 13.16
N TYR A 251 20.70 -0.64 14.13
CA TYR A 251 21.09 -0.70 15.53
C TYR A 251 19.85 -0.81 16.42
N LEU A 252 20.02 -1.35 17.63
CA LEU A 252 18.94 -1.49 18.62
C LEU A 252 18.80 -0.27 19.53
N ASP A 253 19.80 0.61 19.57
CA ASP A 253 19.78 1.88 20.28
C ASP A 253 20.51 2.99 19.52
N ASP A 254 20.46 4.20 20.07
CA ASP A 254 21.08 5.41 19.55
C ASP A 254 22.55 5.60 20.00
N GLN A 255 23.15 4.58 20.63
CA GLN A 255 24.58 4.58 20.94
C GLN A 255 25.43 4.13 19.74
N PHE A 256 24.80 3.45 18.76
CA PHE A 256 25.42 2.99 17.52
C PHE A 256 26.67 2.11 17.73
N SER A 257 26.71 1.34 18.82
CA SER A 257 27.80 0.42 19.10
C SER A 257 27.70 -0.83 18.21
N GLU A 258 28.84 -1.47 17.91
CA GLU A 258 28.85 -2.68 17.07
C GLU A 258 28.17 -3.86 17.77
N GLU A 259 28.11 -3.88 19.11
CA GLU A 259 27.38 -4.89 19.89
C GLU A 259 25.85 -4.79 19.68
N ASN A 260 25.34 -3.59 19.44
CA ASN A 260 23.92 -3.33 19.21
C ASN A 260 23.54 -3.34 17.72
N LYS A 261 24.50 -3.60 16.84
CA LYS A 261 24.29 -3.66 15.40
C LYS A 261 23.71 -5.02 15.00
N ILE A 262 22.66 -5.00 14.18
CA ILE A 262 21.98 -6.22 13.75
C ILE A 262 22.12 -6.46 12.25
N ALA A 263 22.30 -7.73 11.90
CA ALA A 263 22.15 -8.18 10.52
C ALA A 263 20.66 -8.38 10.21
N LEU A 264 20.12 -7.62 9.26
CA LEU A 264 18.71 -7.70 8.87
C LEU A 264 18.44 -8.93 8.01
N THR A 265 17.88 -9.97 8.60
CA THR A 265 17.34 -11.15 7.90
C THR A 265 15.92 -11.40 8.40
N GLU A 266 15.06 -12.05 7.61
CA GLU A 266 13.73 -12.43 8.10
C GLU A 266 13.85 -13.25 9.39
N ARG A 267 14.79 -14.20 9.42
CA ARG A 267 15.01 -15.02 10.61
C ARG A 267 15.40 -14.17 11.81
N SER A 268 16.41 -13.30 11.73
CA SER A 268 16.83 -12.47 12.86
C SER A 268 15.72 -11.50 13.30
N PHE A 269 15.02 -10.87 12.36
CA PHE A 269 13.95 -9.92 12.66
C PHE A 269 12.73 -10.57 13.33
N PHE A 270 12.32 -11.77 12.89
CA PHE A 270 11.19 -12.48 13.48
C PHE A 270 11.58 -13.36 14.70
N ALA A 271 12.83 -13.84 14.78
CA ALA A 271 13.32 -14.64 15.91
C ALA A 271 13.71 -13.77 17.12
N ASN A 272 13.94 -12.47 16.93
CA ASN A 272 13.98 -11.49 18.02
C ASN A 272 12.57 -11.42 18.64
N GLY A 273 12.28 -12.40 19.50
CA GLY A 273 11.00 -12.66 20.17
C GLY A 273 10.89 -12.02 21.55
N SER A 274 11.64 -10.96 21.85
CA SER A 274 11.67 -10.36 23.19
C SER A 274 11.73 -8.83 23.12
N GLY A 275 10.58 -8.18 22.93
CA GLY A 275 10.34 -6.79 23.34
C GLY A 275 11.02 -5.66 22.55
N THR A 276 11.97 -5.93 21.65
CA THR A 276 12.64 -4.85 20.90
C THR A 276 11.81 -4.41 19.69
N ASN A 277 11.13 -3.28 19.87
CA ASN A 277 10.25 -2.68 18.85
C ASN A 277 10.77 -1.32 18.38
N VAL A 278 12.04 -1.00 18.63
CA VAL A 278 12.70 0.23 18.19
C VAL A 278 14.01 -0.13 17.50
N TYR A 279 14.26 0.52 16.37
CA TYR A 279 15.47 0.35 15.56
C TYR A 279 16.02 1.71 15.17
N TYR A 280 17.33 1.78 14.96
CA TYR A 280 18.03 3.00 14.56
C TYR A 280 18.89 2.74 13.33
N ILE A 281 18.98 3.72 12.44
CA ILE A 281 19.88 3.71 11.28
C ILE A 281 20.63 5.03 11.29
N LYS A 282 21.96 4.97 11.10
CA LYS A 282 22.83 6.13 11.05
C LYS A 282 23.45 6.29 9.67
N HIS A 283 23.45 7.51 9.16
CA HIS A 283 24.13 7.87 7.93
C HIS A 283 25.66 7.88 8.12
N ARG A 284 26.41 7.35 7.15
CA ARG A 284 27.89 7.21 7.22
C ARG A 284 28.64 8.54 7.17
N GLY A 285 28.14 9.48 6.37
CA GLY A 285 28.82 10.73 6.04
C GLY A 285 28.26 11.97 6.71
N GLY A 286 27.21 11.84 7.51
CA GLY A 286 26.42 12.98 7.99
C GLY A 286 25.78 12.76 9.36
N GLU A 287 24.99 13.74 9.78
CA GLU A 287 24.33 13.77 11.09
C GLU A 287 22.90 13.19 11.04
N MET A 288 22.51 12.57 9.92
CA MET A 288 21.17 12.01 9.77
C MET A 288 20.98 10.71 10.55
N VAL A 289 19.91 10.67 11.34
CA VAL A 289 19.47 9.48 12.08
C VAL A 289 18.04 9.14 11.70
N ILE A 290 17.77 7.84 11.54
CA ILE A 290 16.43 7.31 11.32
C ILE A 290 16.08 6.43 12.51
N LYS A 291 14.96 6.72 13.18
CA LYS A 291 14.41 5.91 14.26
C LYS A 291 13.14 5.24 13.78
N ILE A 292 13.05 3.92 13.89
CA ILE A 292 11.89 3.15 13.44
C ILE A 292 11.24 2.47 14.64
N PHE A 293 9.96 2.74 14.87
CA PHE A 293 9.13 2.03 15.83
C PHE A 293 8.30 0.95 15.10
N ASN A 294 8.45 -0.31 15.52
CA ASN A 294 7.51 -1.38 15.17
C ASN A 294 6.39 -1.47 16.22
N GLU A 295 5.58 -0.41 16.32
CA GLU A 295 4.54 -0.28 17.34
C GLU A 295 3.27 0.36 16.78
N ASP A 296 2.17 0.19 17.51
CA ASP A 296 0.98 1.01 17.28
C ASP A 296 1.25 2.45 17.75
N PHE A 297 1.00 3.42 16.87
CA PHE A 297 1.16 4.85 17.17
C PHE A 297 0.40 5.27 18.42
N PHE A 298 -0.80 4.70 18.65
CA PHE A 298 -1.62 5.05 19.82
C PHE A 298 -1.08 4.49 21.14
N GLN A 299 -0.08 3.60 21.10
CA GLN A 299 0.61 3.09 22.29
C GLN A 299 1.86 3.91 22.63
N LEU A 300 2.25 4.85 21.76
CA LEU A 300 3.40 5.71 22.00
C LEU A 300 2.99 6.93 22.82
N SER A 301 3.91 7.40 23.66
CA SER A 301 3.74 8.60 24.48
C SER A 301 4.73 9.70 24.08
N ALA A 302 4.46 10.94 24.48
CA ALA A 302 5.31 12.09 24.19
C ALA A 302 6.76 11.90 24.69
N ASP A 303 6.96 11.18 25.80
CA ASP A 303 8.28 10.92 26.39
C ASP A 303 9.23 10.21 25.43
N GLN A 304 8.71 9.34 24.56
CA GLN A 304 9.53 8.61 23.56
C GLN A 304 10.06 9.50 22.44
N PHE A 305 9.54 10.73 22.33
CA PHE A 305 9.94 11.77 21.38
C PHE A 305 10.70 12.91 22.07
N ALA A 306 10.81 12.92 23.41
CA ALA A 306 11.39 14.04 24.15
C ALA A 306 12.85 14.34 23.75
N SER A 307 13.62 13.31 23.38
CA SER A 307 15.01 13.47 22.94
C SER A 307 15.17 14.07 21.54
N LEU A 308 14.09 14.17 20.76
CA LEU A 308 14.13 14.68 19.38
C LEU A 308 14.13 16.20 19.30
N GLY A 309 13.77 16.89 20.39
CA GLY A 309 13.53 18.33 20.38
C GLY A 309 12.23 18.67 19.64
N ARG A 310 12.25 19.74 18.85
CA ARG A 310 11.07 20.20 18.09
C ARG A 310 10.86 19.33 16.86
N VAL A 311 9.68 18.74 16.73
CA VAL A 311 9.24 18.11 15.49
C VAL A 311 8.77 19.20 14.52
N ASP A 312 9.33 19.22 13.31
CA ASP A 312 9.01 20.21 12.29
C ASP A 312 7.79 19.81 11.45
N VAL A 313 7.68 18.53 11.09
CA VAL A 313 6.60 18.00 10.25
C VAL A 313 6.18 16.62 10.72
N VAL A 314 4.86 16.35 10.66
CA VAL A 314 4.28 15.03 10.89
C VAL A 314 3.47 14.63 9.66
N PHE A 315 3.80 13.49 9.06
CA PHE A 315 2.96 12.82 8.08
C PHE A 315 2.06 11.81 8.78
N VAL A 316 0.76 11.85 8.47
CA VAL A 316 -0.22 10.88 8.97
C VAL A 316 -0.93 10.27 7.76
N ASP A 317 -0.46 9.11 7.31
CA ASP A 317 -1.03 8.37 6.17
C ASP A 317 -1.57 7.00 6.60
N PRO A 318 -2.73 6.97 7.30
CA PRO A 318 -3.27 5.73 7.83
C PRO A 318 -3.79 4.82 6.71
N SER A 319 -3.97 3.55 7.04
CA SER A 319 -4.57 2.59 6.09
C SER A 319 -5.96 3.06 5.66
N CYS A 320 -6.14 3.26 4.36
CA CYS A 320 -7.41 3.70 3.78
C CYS A 320 -8.10 2.56 3.01
N SER A 321 -9.34 2.77 2.60
CA SER A 321 -10.11 1.84 1.75
C SER A 321 -9.43 1.55 0.40
N SER A 322 -8.40 2.34 0.05
CA SER A 322 -7.72 2.34 -1.24
C SER A 322 -8.67 2.64 -2.41
N SER A 323 -9.78 3.36 -2.17
CA SER A 323 -10.82 3.63 -3.17
C SER A 323 -10.32 4.32 -4.44
N GLY A 324 -9.24 5.10 -4.33
CA GLY A 324 -8.57 5.73 -5.47
C GLY A 324 -7.61 4.81 -6.24
N MET A 325 -7.34 3.60 -5.75
CA MET A 325 -6.41 2.66 -6.40
C MET A 325 -7.16 1.80 -7.43
N PRO A 326 -6.53 1.45 -8.58
CA PRO A 326 -7.14 0.56 -9.58
C PRO A 326 -7.64 -0.76 -9.00
N ASP A 327 -6.96 -1.29 -7.99
CA ASP A 327 -7.31 -2.54 -7.30
C ASP A 327 -8.67 -2.47 -6.57
N PHE A 328 -9.14 -1.29 -6.20
CA PHE A 328 -10.44 -1.14 -5.53
C PHE A 328 -11.61 -1.53 -6.44
N ALA A 329 -11.57 -1.13 -7.71
CA ALA A 329 -12.57 -1.54 -8.69
C ALA A 329 -12.65 -3.07 -8.80
N HIS A 330 -11.49 -3.74 -8.76
CA HIS A 330 -11.43 -5.20 -8.74
C HIS A 330 -12.03 -5.80 -7.46
N LYS A 331 -11.74 -5.23 -6.28
CA LYS A 331 -12.32 -5.66 -4.99
C LYS A 331 -13.85 -5.55 -5.00
N GLU A 332 -14.40 -4.47 -5.53
CA GLU A 332 -15.85 -4.29 -5.63
C GLU A 332 -16.51 -5.26 -6.63
N SER A 333 -15.90 -5.48 -7.80
CA SER A 333 -16.38 -6.52 -8.73
C SER A 333 -16.31 -7.92 -8.11
N LEU A 334 -15.25 -8.24 -7.35
CA LEU A 334 -15.12 -9.51 -6.63
C LEU A 334 -16.24 -9.71 -5.61
N ARG A 335 -16.54 -8.68 -4.80
CA ARG A 335 -17.66 -8.69 -3.85
C ARG A 335 -18.99 -8.94 -4.55
N ARG A 336 -19.26 -8.20 -5.63
CA ARG A 336 -20.50 -8.34 -6.40
C ARG A 336 -20.68 -9.72 -7.01
N VAL A 337 -19.61 -10.30 -7.54
CA VAL A 337 -19.64 -11.56 -8.30
C VAL A 337 -19.60 -12.80 -7.41
N PHE A 338 -18.90 -12.76 -6.27
CA PHE A 338 -18.65 -13.95 -5.45
C PHE A 338 -19.24 -13.90 -4.04
N LEU A 339 -19.51 -12.72 -3.47
CA LEU A 339 -19.99 -12.59 -2.08
C LEU A 339 -21.52 -12.44 -1.94
N ARG A 340 -22.28 -12.26 -3.03
CA ARG A 340 -23.74 -12.29 -2.99
C ARG A 340 -24.28 -13.73 -2.86
N GLY A 341 -24.19 -14.27 -1.65
CA GLY A 341 -24.72 -15.58 -1.26
C GLY A 341 -25.00 -15.78 0.24
N GLY A 342 -24.64 -14.83 1.11
CA GLY A 342 -24.98 -14.84 2.53
C GLY A 342 -25.55 -13.49 2.95
N GLU A 343 -26.72 -13.51 3.57
CA GLU A 343 -27.36 -12.39 4.28
C GLU A 343 -27.84 -11.20 3.42
N ARG A 344 -29.04 -11.36 2.83
CA ARG A 344 -29.99 -10.23 2.78
C ARG A 344 -30.63 -10.09 4.16
N GLY A 345 -29.94 -9.41 5.08
CA GLY A 345 -30.57 -8.72 6.20
C GLY A 345 -31.26 -7.47 5.67
N LYS A 346 -32.48 -7.21 6.12
CA LYS A 346 -33.34 -6.10 5.74
C LYS A 346 -32.64 -4.75 5.99
N ASP A 347 -32.48 -3.92 4.97
CA ASP A 347 -33.10 -2.59 4.87
C ASP A 347 -32.63 -1.81 3.62
N GLN A 348 -33.60 -1.66 2.70
CA GLN A 348 -33.91 -0.49 1.83
C GLN A 348 -32.96 0.01 0.70
N PRO A 349 -33.53 0.74 -0.30
CA PRO A 349 -33.30 0.49 -1.74
C PRO A 349 -32.41 1.51 -2.47
N HIS A 350 -32.22 1.22 -3.76
CA HIS A 350 -31.54 1.98 -4.82
C HIS A 350 -31.70 3.51 -4.82
N GLY A 351 -30.61 4.21 -5.15
CA GLY A 351 -30.61 5.57 -5.69
C GLY A 351 -29.22 5.97 -6.20
N GLU A 352 -29.05 6.01 -7.52
CA GLU A 352 -28.07 6.90 -8.17
C GLU A 352 -28.62 8.32 -8.06
N GLU A 353 -27.84 9.28 -7.57
CA GLU A 353 -27.80 10.67 -8.04
C GLU A 353 -26.70 11.43 -7.29
N GLY A 354 -25.89 12.17 -8.04
CA GLY A 354 -24.96 13.14 -7.48
C GLY A 354 -25.70 14.43 -7.13
N ALA A 355 -25.41 15.00 -5.97
CA ALA A 355 -25.63 16.41 -5.70
C ALA A 355 -24.64 16.86 -4.63
N VAL A 356 -23.80 17.81 -5.02
CA VAL A 356 -23.16 18.76 -4.10
C VAL A 356 -24.27 19.68 -3.61
N ASP A 357 -24.47 19.81 -2.30
CA ASP A 357 -24.76 21.12 -1.73
C ASP A 357 -24.32 21.20 -0.27
N GLY A 358 -23.74 22.34 0.08
CA GLY A 358 -23.36 22.68 1.44
C GLY A 358 -24.47 23.47 2.13
N ARG A 359 -24.50 23.41 3.47
CA ARG A 359 -24.56 24.55 4.41
C ARG A 359 -25.06 24.08 5.79
N HIS A 360 -24.24 24.43 6.78
CA HIS A 360 -24.53 25.02 8.11
C HIS A 360 -25.59 24.46 9.08
N GLY A 361 -25.21 24.52 10.36
CA GLY A 361 -26.08 24.51 11.55
C GLY A 361 -25.70 23.39 12.53
N GLU A 362 -24.67 23.51 13.36
CA GLU A 362 -24.65 24.12 14.71
C GLU A 362 -25.57 23.48 15.77
N GLU A 363 -24.92 23.18 16.90
CA GLU A 363 -25.39 23.14 18.30
C GLU A 363 -26.30 22.01 18.83
N GLY A 364 -25.69 21.19 19.71
CA GLY A 364 -25.90 21.27 21.16
C GLY A 364 -27.30 20.97 21.70
N ALA A 365 -27.46 19.79 22.32
CA ALA A 365 -28.53 19.54 23.28
C ALA A 365 -27.95 18.96 24.57
N VAL A 366 -27.88 19.82 25.57
CA VAL A 366 -27.73 19.52 27.00
C VAL A 366 -29.10 19.09 27.52
N ASP A 367 -29.18 17.95 28.19
CA ASP A 367 -30.38 17.57 28.95
C ASP A 367 -30.09 17.76 30.45
N GLY A 368 -30.80 18.70 31.05
CA GLY A 368 -30.78 18.98 32.48
C GLY A 368 -32.19 18.82 33.03
N ARG A 369 -32.33 18.10 34.15
CA ARG A 369 -33.50 18.20 35.02
C ARG A 369 -33.05 18.31 36.48
N HIS A 370 -33.45 19.44 37.07
CA HIS A 370 -33.95 19.71 38.43
C HIS A 370 -33.57 18.71 39.55
N GLY A 371 -33.03 19.09 40.71
CA GLY A 371 -33.08 20.34 41.47
C GLY A 371 -33.96 20.14 42.71
N GLU A 372 -33.36 20.12 43.92
CA GLU A 372 -34.03 20.44 45.19
C GLU A 372 -32.99 20.66 46.32
N GLU A 373 -33.09 21.85 46.94
CA GLU A 373 -32.94 22.26 48.36
C GLU A 373 -31.81 21.60 49.22
N GLY A 374 -30.93 22.30 49.95
CA GLY A 374 -31.01 23.58 50.63
C GLY A 374 -30.88 23.36 52.15
N ALA A 375 -29.72 23.64 52.76
CA ALA A 375 -29.59 24.01 54.18
C ALA A 375 -28.15 24.39 54.58
N VAL A 376 -28.08 25.43 55.37
CA VAL A 376 -26.94 26.09 56.02
C VAL A 376 -26.62 25.37 57.34
N ASP A 377 -25.35 25.24 57.77
CA ASP A 377 -24.82 25.88 59.00
C ASP A 377 -23.34 25.53 59.31
N ARG A 378 -22.78 26.42 60.13
CA ARG A 378 -21.41 26.71 60.60
C ARG A 378 -20.64 25.60 61.34
N GLY A 379 -19.31 25.77 61.35
CA GLY A 379 -18.57 25.91 62.62
C GLY A 379 -17.34 25.01 62.85
N HIS A 380 -16.21 25.67 63.16
CA HIS A 380 -15.07 25.24 64.02
C HIS A 380 -14.16 24.10 63.51
N SER A 381 -12.87 24.29 63.18
CA SER A 381 -11.65 24.72 63.93
C SER A 381 -10.95 23.58 64.71
N GLU A 382 -9.61 23.63 64.64
CA GLU A 382 -8.54 22.89 65.40
C GLU A 382 -7.96 21.62 64.74
N GLU A 383 -6.70 21.66 64.29
CA GLU A 383 -5.44 21.17 64.95
C GLU A 383 -5.31 19.63 64.82
N GLY A 384 -4.19 18.98 64.50
CA GLY A 384 -2.77 19.30 64.33
C GLY A 384 -2.00 17.97 64.09
N ALA A 385 -0.66 18.05 64.02
CA ALA A 385 0.35 16.96 63.94
C ALA A 385 0.42 16.18 62.59
N VAL A 386 1.47 16.25 61.77
CA VAL A 386 2.92 16.01 61.97
C VAL A 386 3.22 14.67 62.65
N ASP A 387 3.67 13.67 61.87
CA ASP A 387 5.00 13.11 62.12
C ASP A 387 5.63 12.46 60.88
N ARG A 388 6.94 12.66 60.77
CA ARG A 388 7.88 12.03 59.84
C ARG A 388 8.46 10.80 60.55
N GLY A 389 8.75 9.74 59.80
CA GLY A 389 9.56 8.63 60.31
C GLY A 389 10.37 8.00 59.18
N HIS A 390 11.68 8.24 59.22
CA HIS A 390 12.72 7.80 58.29
C HIS A 390 13.16 6.33 58.49
N SER A 391 13.93 5.84 57.50
CA SER A 391 14.94 4.75 57.51
C SER A 391 14.41 3.33 57.68
N GLU A 392 14.75 2.36 56.84
CA GLU A 392 16.07 1.95 56.31
C GLU A 392 16.14 1.69 54.79
#